data_AF-I4N3M4-F1
#
_entry.id   AF-I4N3M4-F1
#
_cell.length_a   1.000
_cell.length_b   1.000
_cell.length_c   1.000
_cell.angle_alpha   90.00
_cell.angle_beta   90.00
_cell.angle_gamma   90.00
#
_symmetry.space_group_name_H-M   'P 1'
#
loop_
_entity.id
_entity.type
_entity.pdbx_description
1 polymer ?
#
loop_
_entity_poly.entity_id
_entity_poly.type
_entity_poly.pdbx_seq_one_letter_code
_entity_poly.pdbx_strand_id
1 'polypeptide(L)'
;MYEYPITAHQEADHYWSSCTDIPEAHSTGDSLEELLKNAVAGITLALTIYVDQGREIPAASDPAEDQHPIALPAVTVAKIALWNAMRAQGLKVADLARKLGVSHPVANRLVDFEHNSKIEQVEGALAALGQTVKAATRNPGWIPLPYGGAEAGFYARRLVDAFRELDKGEIVIGAVASKLDGVKPHSLDYLLRSRYARNCDTKQAVQAVVDDLVATGLFARSRMDDPQTGREVDSIKLV
;
A
#
# COMPACT_ATOMS: atom_id res chain seq x y z
N MET A 1 6.97 -1.08 -1.40
CA MET A 1 6.97 0.38 -1.45
C MET A 1 6.02 0.87 -0.38
N TYR A 2 6.29 2.03 0.21
CA TYR A 2 5.39 2.60 1.21
C TYR A 2 4.66 3.73 0.50
N GLU A 3 3.36 3.53 0.24
CA GLU A 3 2.58 4.31 -0.71
C GLU A 3 1.34 4.84 -0.04
N TYR A 4 1.22 6.16 0.06
CA TYR A 4 -0.01 6.75 0.58
C TYR A 4 -1.06 6.82 -0.52
N PRO A 5 -2.26 6.29 -0.28
CA PRO A 5 -3.37 6.43 -1.21
C PRO A 5 -3.92 7.86 -1.14
N ILE A 6 -4.13 8.45 -2.31
CA ILE A 6 -4.84 9.72 -2.44
C ILE A 6 -6.12 9.53 -3.24
N THR A 7 -7.15 10.28 -2.88
CA THR A 7 -8.35 10.47 -3.70
C THR A 7 -8.16 11.75 -4.51
N ALA A 8 -8.37 11.66 -5.83
CA ALA A 8 -8.35 12.80 -6.73
C ALA A 8 -9.78 13.32 -6.93
N HIS A 9 -9.94 14.63 -6.85
CA HIS A 9 -11.22 15.34 -7.01
C HIS A 9 -11.08 16.32 -8.18
N GLN A 10 -12.14 16.45 -8.98
CA GLN A 10 -12.18 17.39 -10.10
C GLN A 10 -13.15 18.54 -9.80
N GLU A 11 -12.68 19.78 -9.93
CA GLU A 11 -13.49 20.99 -9.74
C GLU A 11 -13.08 22.05 -10.77
N ALA A 12 -14.05 22.58 -11.52
CA ALA A 12 -13.85 23.64 -12.53
C ALA A 12 -12.62 23.40 -13.45
N ASP A 13 -12.55 22.20 -14.04
CA ASP A 13 -11.46 21.74 -14.92
C ASP A 13 -10.06 21.63 -14.27
N HIS A 14 -9.96 21.73 -12.95
CA HIS A 14 -8.73 21.48 -12.19
C HIS A 14 -8.87 20.24 -11.30
N TYR A 15 -7.74 19.68 -10.89
CA TYR A 15 -7.67 18.54 -10.00
C TYR A 15 -7.06 18.93 -8.66
N TRP A 16 -7.59 18.38 -7.57
CA TRP A 16 -6.98 18.44 -6.25
C TRP A 16 -7.04 17.08 -5.54
N SER A 17 -6.21 16.87 -4.53
CA SER A 17 -6.14 15.61 -3.80
C SER A 17 -6.36 15.74 -2.30
N SER A 18 -6.90 14.66 -1.73
CA SER A 18 -6.94 14.40 -0.30
C SER A 18 -6.29 13.06 0.02
N CYS A 19 -5.54 12.96 1.11
CA CYS A 19 -5.06 11.70 1.65
C CYS A 19 -5.80 11.37 2.95
N THR A 20 -6.37 10.17 3.05
CA THR A 20 -7.08 9.75 4.28
C THR A 20 -6.12 9.50 5.44
N ASP A 21 -4.96 8.89 5.15
CA ASP A 21 -3.97 8.58 6.19
C ASP A 21 -3.22 9.84 6.65
N ILE A 22 -3.02 10.81 5.76
CA ILE A 22 -2.35 12.09 6.04
C ILE A 22 -3.30 13.24 5.65
N PRO A 23 -4.28 13.61 6.52
CA PRO A 23 -5.29 14.62 6.19
C PRO A 23 -4.72 15.99 5.82
N GLU A 24 -3.52 16.33 6.27
CA GLU A 24 -2.84 17.57 5.95
C GLU A 24 -2.20 17.56 4.54
N ALA A 25 -2.12 16.41 3.88
CA ALA A 25 -1.55 16.27 2.54
C ALA A 25 -2.57 16.59 1.45
N HIS A 26 -2.43 17.78 0.89
CA HIS A 26 -3.18 18.25 -0.26
C HIS A 26 -2.24 18.65 -1.40
N SER A 27 -2.69 18.46 -2.63
CA SER A 27 -2.00 18.90 -3.85
C SER A 27 -3.01 19.27 -4.93
N THR A 28 -2.55 20.00 -5.94
CA THR A 28 -3.37 20.43 -7.07
C THR A 28 -2.62 20.21 -8.39
N GLY A 29 -3.34 20.18 -9.50
CA GLY A 29 -2.77 20.19 -10.85
C GLY A 29 -3.84 20.49 -11.91
N ASP A 30 -3.41 20.97 -13.07
CA ASP A 30 -4.31 21.28 -14.19
C ASP A 30 -4.76 20.00 -14.91
N SER A 31 -4.10 18.88 -14.62
CA SER A 31 -4.47 17.54 -15.07
C SER A 31 -4.27 16.51 -13.96
N LEU A 32 -4.89 15.34 -14.09
CA LEU A 32 -4.65 14.22 -13.18
C LEU A 32 -3.16 13.84 -13.14
N GLU A 33 -2.48 13.79 -14.29
CA GLU A 33 -1.05 13.46 -14.33
C GLU A 33 -0.21 14.45 -13.53
N GLU A 34 -0.50 15.75 -13.66
CA GLU A 34 0.18 16.79 -12.90
C GLU A 34 -0.13 16.70 -11.40
N LEU A 35 -1.39 16.48 -11.03
CA LEU A 35 -1.78 16.26 -9.64
C LEU A 35 -0.97 15.12 -9.01
N LEU A 36 -0.86 13.97 -9.71
CA LEU A 36 -0.12 12.80 -9.22
C LEU A 36 1.38 13.08 -9.05
N LYS A 37 1.98 13.87 -9.96
CA LYS A 37 3.38 14.32 -9.81
C LYS A 37 3.56 15.23 -8.60
N ASN A 38 2.62 16.16 -8.40
CA ASN A 38 2.66 17.13 -7.30
C ASN A 38 2.41 16.47 -5.93
N ALA A 39 1.61 15.39 -5.89
CA ALA A 39 1.24 14.69 -4.66
C ALA A 39 2.44 14.18 -3.85
N VAL A 40 3.53 13.76 -4.51
CA VAL A 40 4.76 13.32 -3.81
C VAL A 40 5.34 14.46 -2.94
N ALA A 41 5.41 15.66 -3.51
CA ALA A 41 5.90 16.85 -2.80
C ALA A 41 4.91 17.28 -1.71
N GLY A 42 3.61 17.28 -2.01
CA GLY A 42 2.55 17.62 -1.03
C GLY A 42 2.56 16.71 0.19
N ILE A 43 2.68 15.39 0.00
CA ILE A 43 2.81 14.44 1.11
C ILE A 43 4.10 14.70 1.89
N THR A 44 5.23 14.87 1.20
CA THR A 44 6.53 15.12 1.87
C THR A 44 6.49 16.37 2.74
N LEU A 45 5.86 17.44 2.26
CA LEU A 45 5.66 18.66 3.03
C LEU A 45 4.72 18.44 4.21
N ALA A 46 3.60 17.74 4.03
CA ALA A 46 2.67 17.45 5.12
C ALA A 46 3.32 16.67 6.28
N LEU A 47 4.31 15.81 6.00
CA LEU A 47 5.05 15.07 7.02
C LEU A 47 5.84 15.98 7.99
N THR A 48 6.23 17.20 7.58
CA THR A 48 6.92 18.15 8.49
C THR A 48 6.00 18.58 9.63
N ILE A 49 4.70 18.71 9.37
CA ILE A 49 3.69 19.09 10.37
C ILE A 49 3.66 18.07 11.52
N TYR A 50 3.81 16.78 11.21
CA TYR A 50 3.84 15.72 12.21
C TYR A 50 5.08 15.83 13.11
N VAL A 51 6.24 16.16 12.52
CA VAL A 51 7.48 16.38 13.27
C VAL A 51 7.37 17.60 14.17
N ASP A 52 6.90 18.71 13.64
CA ASP A 52 6.73 19.98 14.36
C ASP A 52 5.75 19.85 15.53
N GLN A 53 4.67 19.10 15.34
CA GLN A 53 3.67 18.84 16.37
C GLN A 53 4.04 17.67 17.31
N GLY A 54 5.17 17.00 17.07
CA GLY A 54 5.62 15.88 17.88
C GLY A 54 4.75 14.61 17.75
N ARG A 55 3.88 14.52 16.73
CA ARG A 55 2.92 13.44 16.47
C ARG A 55 3.59 12.26 15.77
N GLU A 56 3.09 11.06 16.00
CA GLU A 56 3.44 9.89 15.18
C GLU A 56 2.90 10.05 13.76
N ILE A 57 3.68 9.65 12.77
CA ILE A 57 3.27 9.64 11.36
C ILE A 57 2.43 8.37 11.13
N PRO A 58 1.18 8.50 10.66
CA PRO A 58 0.28 7.39 10.37
C PRO A 58 0.89 6.36 9.40
N ALA A 59 0.46 5.10 9.49
CA ALA A 59 0.82 4.10 8.50
C ALA A 59 0.04 4.32 7.20
N ALA A 60 0.70 4.14 6.06
CA ALA A 60 0.02 4.14 4.77
C ALA A 60 -0.93 2.93 4.65
N SER A 61 -2.16 3.21 4.24
CA SER A 61 -3.19 2.22 3.91
C SER A 61 -2.96 1.65 2.50
N ASP A 62 -3.43 0.43 2.26
CA ASP A 62 -3.57 -0.07 0.88
C ASP A 62 -4.58 0.82 0.12
N PRO A 63 -4.35 1.11 -1.17
CA PRO A 63 -5.26 1.91 -1.98
C PRO A 63 -6.56 1.16 -2.28
N ALA A 64 -7.68 1.86 -2.14
CA ALA A 64 -8.98 1.46 -2.69
C ALA A 64 -9.00 1.57 -4.23
N GLU A 65 -10.08 1.12 -4.86
CA GLU A 65 -10.23 1.16 -6.33
C GLU A 65 -10.23 2.58 -6.91
N ASP A 66 -10.84 3.54 -6.20
CA ASP A 66 -10.93 4.96 -6.56
C ASP A 66 -9.71 5.79 -6.11
N GLN A 67 -8.71 5.15 -5.52
CA GLN A 67 -7.53 5.79 -4.98
C GLN A 67 -6.27 5.54 -5.81
N HIS A 68 -5.41 6.55 -5.84
CA HIS A 68 -4.11 6.53 -6.48
C HIS A 68 -3.00 6.31 -5.44
N PRO A 69 -2.22 5.22 -5.53
CA PRO A 69 -1.07 5.02 -4.66
C PRO A 69 0.06 5.97 -5.04
N ILE A 70 0.54 6.76 -4.08
CA ILE A 70 1.66 7.68 -4.27
C ILE A 70 2.92 7.12 -3.62
N ALA A 71 3.86 6.67 -4.46
CA ALA A 71 5.14 6.15 -4.03
C ALA A 71 6.06 7.25 -3.49
N LEU A 72 6.51 7.07 -2.24
CA LEU A 72 7.51 7.95 -1.65
C LEU A 72 8.94 7.47 -1.93
N PRO A 73 9.91 8.38 -2.07
CA PRO A 73 11.32 8.03 -2.12
C PRO A 73 11.75 7.20 -0.91
N ALA A 74 12.63 6.22 -1.11
CA ALA A 74 13.07 5.32 -0.04
C ALA A 74 13.64 6.05 1.18
N VAL A 75 14.36 7.16 0.96
CA VAL A 75 14.88 8.00 2.04
C VAL A 75 13.77 8.64 2.87
N THR A 76 12.69 9.11 2.23
CA THR A 76 11.51 9.66 2.90
C THR A 76 10.86 8.60 3.79
N VAL A 77 10.70 7.38 3.27
CA VAL A 77 10.17 6.24 4.04
C VAL A 77 11.07 5.90 5.24
N ALA A 78 12.39 5.92 5.05
CA ALA A 78 13.34 5.69 6.14
C ALA A 78 13.24 6.78 7.22
N LYS A 79 12.98 8.05 6.84
CA LYS A 79 12.73 9.14 7.80
C LYS A 79 11.43 8.95 8.59
N ILE A 80 10.36 8.50 7.95
CA ILE A 80 9.10 8.12 8.64
C ILE A 80 9.41 7.06 9.70
N ALA A 81 10.12 6.00 9.31
CA ALA A 81 10.50 4.92 10.23
C ALA A 81 11.36 5.43 11.39
N LEU A 82 12.33 6.32 11.11
CA LEU A 82 13.19 6.90 12.14
C LEU A 82 12.37 7.73 13.14
N TRP A 83 11.50 8.59 12.64
CA TRP A 83 10.66 9.45 13.47
C TRP A 83 9.73 8.62 14.35
N ASN A 84 9.00 7.66 13.77
CA ASN A 84 8.10 6.80 14.53
C ASN A 84 8.83 5.94 15.57
N ALA A 85 10.05 5.44 15.25
CA ALA A 85 10.88 4.75 16.23
C ALA A 85 11.30 5.66 17.39
N MET A 86 11.61 6.94 17.12
CA MET A 86 11.87 7.92 18.17
C MET A 86 10.63 8.17 19.03
N ARG A 87 9.45 8.33 18.43
CA ARG A 87 8.18 8.54 19.15
C ARG A 87 7.85 7.37 20.06
N ALA A 88 7.92 6.14 19.54
CA ALA A 88 7.68 4.92 20.29
C ALA A 88 8.63 4.75 21.51
N GLN A 89 9.84 5.30 21.44
CA GLN A 89 10.82 5.29 22.53
C GLN A 89 10.80 6.58 23.39
N GLY A 90 9.91 7.53 23.11
CA GLY A 90 9.82 8.81 23.84
C GLY A 90 11.02 9.74 23.63
N LEU A 91 11.79 9.57 22.55
CA LEU A 91 13.04 10.29 22.29
C LEU A 91 12.82 11.62 21.57
N LYS A 92 13.52 12.66 22.01
CA LYS A 92 13.63 13.96 21.32
C LYS A 92 14.83 13.97 20.37
N VAL A 93 14.90 14.98 19.49
CA VAL A 93 16.04 15.17 18.58
C VAL A 93 17.38 15.31 19.33
N ALA A 94 17.38 15.95 20.50
CA ALA A 94 18.54 16.02 21.38
C ALA A 94 19.01 14.65 21.89
N ASP A 95 18.09 13.70 22.10
CA ASP A 95 18.43 12.32 22.49
C ASP A 95 19.08 11.58 21.32
N LEU A 96 18.52 11.74 20.11
CA LEU A 96 19.11 11.20 18.89
C LEU A 96 20.52 11.74 18.67
N ALA A 97 20.72 13.05 18.81
CA ALA A 97 22.03 13.69 18.70
C ALA A 97 23.05 13.07 19.66
N ARG A 98 22.66 12.87 20.93
CA ARG A 98 23.51 12.22 21.95
C ARG A 98 23.83 10.77 21.62
N LYS A 99 22.83 9.98 21.20
CA LYS A 99 23.02 8.58 20.80
C LYS A 99 23.98 8.45 19.61
N LEU A 100 23.92 9.38 18.67
CA LEU A 100 24.76 9.42 17.48
C LEU A 100 26.14 10.06 17.71
N GLY A 101 26.34 10.78 18.82
CA GLY A 101 27.55 11.56 19.06
C GLY A 101 27.71 12.73 18.06
N VAL A 102 26.62 13.28 17.55
CA VAL A 102 26.61 14.39 16.58
C VAL A 102 25.97 15.65 17.16
N SER A 103 26.13 16.78 16.48
CA SER A 103 25.50 18.03 16.89
C SER A 103 23.98 18.01 16.67
N HIS A 104 23.25 18.82 17.44
CA HIS A 104 21.79 18.93 17.31
C HIS A 104 21.33 19.27 15.87
N PRO A 105 21.96 20.23 15.14
CA PRO A 105 21.57 20.51 13.76
C PRO A 105 21.75 19.31 12.81
N VAL A 106 22.77 18.48 13.03
CA VAL A 106 22.99 17.27 12.22
C VAL A 106 21.90 16.25 12.48
N ALA A 107 21.54 16.02 13.74
CA ALA A 107 20.43 15.12 14.08
C ALA A 107 19.08 15.64 13.58
N ASN A 108 18.84 16.95 13.66
CA ASN A 108 17.60 17.58 13.20
C ASN A 108 17.35 17.33 11.70
N ARG A 109 18.40 17.46 10.88
CA ARG A 109 18.35 17.19 9.44
C ARG A 109 17.93 15.76 9.07
N LEU A 110 18.12 14.79 9.97
CA LEU A 110 17.72 13.39 9.74
C LEU A 110 16.22 13.18 9.89
N VAL A 111 15.53 14.04 10.65
CA VAL A 111 14.07 13.97 10.85
C VAL A 111 13.31 15.09 10.14
N ASP A 112 14.02 16.06 9.58
CA ASP A 112 13.47 17.12 8.72
C ASP A 112 13.19 16.57 7.32
N PHE A 113 11.92 16.59 6.89
CA PHE A 113 11.48 16.05 5.60
C PHE A 113 11.80 16.95 4.40
N GLU A 114 12.09 18.24 4.60
CA GLU A 114 12.50 19.16 3.54
C GLU A 114 14.00 19.09 3.28
N HIS A 115 14.76 18.47 4.19
CA HIS A 115 16.19 18.31 4.03
C HIS A 115 16.56 17.02 3.28
N ASN A 116 17.42 17.13 2.27
CA ASN A 116 18.02 15.98 1.60
C ASN A 116 19.07 15.32 2.50
N SER A 117 18.76 14.14 3.03
CA SER A 117 19.71 13.30 3.79
C SER A 117 20.23 12.17 2.92
N LYS A 118 21.49 11.76 3.16
CA LYS A 118 22.00 10.53 2.57
C LYS A 118 21.38 9.32 3.27
N ILE A 119 21.04 8.28 2.51
CA ILE A 119 20.36 7.10 3.06
C ILE A 119 21.18 6.44 4.17
N GLU A 120 22.50 6.38 4.02
CA GLU A 120 23.42 5.77 4.98
C GLU A 120 23.38 6.47 6.35
N GLN A 121 23.10 7.77 6.38
CA GLN A 121 22.98 8.53 7.63
C GLN A 121 21.67 8.20 8.35
N VAL A 122 20.58 8.02 7.61
CA VAL A 122 19.28 7.65 8.17
C VAL A 122 19.31 6.20 8.65
N GLU A 123 19.97 5.30 7.90
CA GLU A 123 20.23 3.92 8.32
C GLU A 123 21.05 3.84 9.60
N GLY A 124 22.12 4.63 9.71
CA GLY A 124 22.92 4.73 10.94
C GLY A 124 22.10 5.21 12.15
N ALA A 125 21.19 6.16 11.94
CA ALA A 125 20.26 6.63 12.96
C ALA A 125 19.26 5.55 13.39
N LEU A 126 18.68 4.84 12.44
CA LEU A 126 17.80 3.70 12.72
C LEU A 126 18.54 2.58 13.48
N ALA A 127 19.76 2.26 13.07
CA ALA A 127 20.60 1.27 13.76
C ALA A 127 20.90 1.67 15.21
N ALA A 128 21.16 2.95 15.49
CA ALA A 128 21.35 3.47 16.85
C ALA A 128 20.08 3.37 17.72
N LEU A 129 18.92 3.17 17.11
CA LEU A 129 17.63 2.92 17.77
C LEU A 129 17.22 1.42 17.76
N GLY A 130 18.11 0.53 17.31
CA GLY A 130 17.86 -0.92 17.24
C GLY A 130 16.98 -1.35 16.06
N GLN A 131 16.81 -0.50 15.04
CA GLN A 131 16.04 -0.80 13.83
C GLN A 131 16.98 -1.17 12.67
N THR A 132 16.49 -1.97 11.72
CA THR A 132 17.24 -2.35 10.51
C THR A 132 16.43 -2.03 9.27
N VAL A 133 17.04 -1.34 8.31
CA VAL A 133 16.45 -1.09 7.00
C VAL A 133 16.76 -2.27 6.09
N LYS A 134 15.75 -2.74 5.36
CA LYS A 134 15.89 -3.75 4.31
C LYS A 134 15.21 -3.24 3.06
N ALA A 135 15.89 -3.33 1.93
CA ALA A 135 15.27 -3.11 0.64
C ALA A 135 14.50 -4.37 0.21
N ALA A 136 13.27 -4.18 -0.27
CA ALA A 136 12.48 -5.23 -0.91
C ALA A 136 12.04 -4.73 -2.28
N THR A 137 12.06 -5.61 -3.28
CA THR A 137 11.66 -5.30 -4.66
C THR A 137 10.15 -5.49 -4.90
N ARG A 138 9.41 -6.06 -3.93
CA ARG A 138 7.96 -6.28 -4.01
C ARG A 138 7.20 -5.26 -3.14
N ASN A 139 6.03 -4.86 -3.60
CA ASN A 139 5.19 -3.88 -2.92
C ASN A 139 4.35 -4.55 -1.80
N PRO A 140 4.37 -4.07 -0.53
CA PRO A 140 3.42 -4.47 0.51
C PRO A 140 1.98 -4.31 0.03
N GLY A 141 1.09 -5.22 0.39
CA GLY A 141 -0.31 -5.22 -0.07
C GLY A 141 -0.51 -5.62 -1.54
N TRP A 142 0.55 -5.61 -2.35
CA TRP A 142 0.51 -6.06 -3.75
C TRP A 142 0.63 -7.58 -3.87
N ILE A 143 -0.35 -8.15 -4.55
CA ILE A 143 -0.49 -9.56 -4.84
C ILE A 143 -0.19 -9.77 -6.33
N PRO A 144 0.97 -10.37 -6.68
CA PRO A 144 1.35 -10.64 -8.04
C PRO A 144 0.45 -11.74 -8.57
N LEU A 145 0.10 -11.60 -9.83
CA LEU A 145 -0.59 -12.62 -10.58
C LEU A 145 0.47 -13.38 -11.40
N PRO A 146 0.92 -14.57 -10.93
CA PRO A 146 2.08 -15.26 -11.48
C PRO A 146 1.91 -15.64 -12.95
N TYR A 147 0.67 -15.73 -13.42
CA TYR A 147 0.34 -16.03 -14.81
C TYR A 147 -0.38 -14.88 -15.52
N GLY A 148 -0.40 -13.68 -14.92
CA GLY A 148 -1.11 -12.52 -15.45
C GLY A 148 -0.31 -11.71 -16.47
N GLY A 149 0.96 -12.03 -16.68
CA GLY A 149 1.92 -11.25 -17.48
C GLY A 149 2.95 -10.51 -16.63
N ALA A 150 3.92 -9.84 -17.27
CA ALA A 150 4.92 -9.05 -16.56
C ALA A 150 4.24 -7.96 -15.72
N GLU A 151 4.60 -7.87 -14.44
CA GLU A 151 4.04 -6.90 -13.47
C GLU A 151 2.52 -7.00 -13.28
N ALA A 152 1.89 -8.13 -13.64
CA ALA A 152 0.48 -8.32 -13.34
C ALA A 152 0.28 -8.57 -11.83
N GLY A 153 -0.74 -7.94 -11.27
CA GLY A 153 -1.03 -8.00 -9.85
C GLY A 153 -2.08 -6.96 -9.45
N PHE A 154 -2.37 -6.90 -8.16
CA PHE A 154 -3.35 -5.97 -7.60
C PHE A 154 -3.09 -5.72 -6.11
N TYR A 155 -3.59 -4.62 -5.58
CA TYR A 155 -3.61 -4.39 -4.12
C TYR A 155 -4.80 -5.13 -3.50
N ALA A 156 -4.57 -5.80 -2.37
CA ALA A 156 -5.57 -6.63 -1.72
C ALA A 156 -6.89 -5.90 -1.42
N ARG A 157 -6.85 -4.61 -1.03
CA ARG A 157 -8.06 -3.81 -0.80
C ARG A 157 -8.94 -3.62 -2.03
N ARG A 158 -8.38 -3.56 -3.25
CA ARG A 158 -9.19 -3.52 -4.47
C ARG A 158 -10.04 -4.77 -4.65
N LEU A 159 -9.57 -5.93 -4.16
CA LEU A 159 -10.37 -7.14 -4.14
C LEU A 159 -11.46 -7.09 -3.05
N VAL A 160 -11.18 -6.46 -1.90
CA VAL A 160 -12.21 -6.22 -0.87
C VAL A 160 -13.35 -5.36 -1.43
N ASP A 161 -13.02 -4.31 -2.18
CA ASP A 161 -14.01 -3.46 -2.83
C ASP A 161 -14.83 -4.25 -3.85
N ALA A 162 -14.20 -5.08 -4.67
CA ALA A 162 -14.89 -5.97 -5.61
C ALA A 162 -15.88 -6.93 -4.91
N PHE A 163 -15.56 -7.42 -3.71
CA PHE A 163 -16.49 -8.26 -2.93
C PHE A 163 -17.70 -7.47 -2.44
N ARG A 164 -17.47 -6.22 -1.99
CA ARG A 164 -18.54 -5.31 -1.55
C ARG A 164 -19.47 -4.93 -2.70
N GLU A 165 -18.93 -4.64 -3.88
CA GLU A 165 -19.72 -4.38 -5.10
C GLU A 165 -20.62 -5.54 -5.49
N LEU A 166 -20.14 -6.77 -5.29
CA LEU A 166 -20.89 -7.98 -5.57
C LEU A 166 -21.89 -8.35 -4.46
N ASP A 167 -21.90 -7.61 -3.34
CA ASP A 167 -22.63 -7.94 -2.10
C ASP A 167 -22.31 -9.37 -1.63
N LYS A 168 -21.03 -9.75 -1.66
CA LYS A 168 -20.55 -11.08 -1.27
C LYS A 168 -19.51 -11.01 -0.16
N GLY A 169 -19.78 -11.69 0.94
CA GLY A 169 -18.77 -11.94 1.99
C GLY A 169 -17.85 -13.13 1.69
N GLU A 170 -18.21 -14.00 0.74
CA GLU A 170 -17.49 -15.23 0.43
C GLU A 170 -17.71 -15.64 -1.04
N ILE A 171 -16.63 -16.09 -1.71
CA ILE A 171 -16.70 -16.57 -3.10
C ILE A 171 -15.88 -17.85 -3.29
N VAL A 172 -16.32 -18.68 -4.22
CA VAL A 172 -15.62 -19.92 -4.61
C VAL A 172 -14.27 -19.56 -5.24
N ILE A 173 -13.19 -20.26 -4.91
CA ILE A 173 -11.87 -20.01 -5.53
C ILE A 173 -11.93 -20.30 -7.03
N GLY A 174 -12.40 -21.51 -7.39
CA GLY A 174 -12.80 -21.87 -8.75
C GLY A 174 -11.69 -21.79 -9.81
N ALA A 175 -10.44 -22.06 -9.44
CA ALA A 175 -9.31 -22.05 -10.37
C ALA A 175 -9.37 -23.22 -11.36
N VAL A 176 -9.55 -22.92 -12.66
CA VAL A 176 -9.68 -23.95 -13.71
C VAL A 176 -8.74 -23.66 -14.88
N ALA A 177 -8.07 -24.67 -15.43
CA ALA A 177 -7.23 -24.49 -16.62
C ALA A 177 -8.07 -24.42 -17.91
N SER A 178 -8.84 -23.35 -18.08
CA SER A 178 -9.67 -23.05 -19.25
C SER A 178 -9.51 -21.59 -19.68
N LYS A 179 -10.02 -21.25 -20.87
CA LYS A 179 -10.31 -19.86 -21.27
C LYS A 179 -11.35 -19.23 -20.33
N LEU A 180 -11.44 -17.90 -20.35
CA LEU A 180 -12.31 -17.13 -19.45
C LEU A 180 -13.79 -17.56 -19.52
N ASP A 181 -14.28 -17.91 -20.72
CA ASP A 181 -15.65 -18.36 -20.97
C ASP A 181 -16.00 -19.70 -20.26
N GLY A 182 -15.01 -20.53 -19.99
CA GLY A 182 -15.14 -21.78 -19.23
C GLY A 182 -14.98 -21.62 -17.72
N VAL A 183 -14.68 -20.41 -17.23
CA VAL A 183 -14.51 -20.13 -15.79
C VAL A 183 -15.84 -19.69 -15.20
N LYS A 184 -16.17 -20.21 -14.01
CA LYS A 184 -17.38 -19.85 -13.26
C LYS A 184 -17.42 -18.33 -13.01
N PRO A 185 -18.42 -17.58 -13.53
CA PRO A 185 -18.46 -16.12 -13.38
C PRO A 185 -18.51 -15.63 -11.92
N HIS A 186 -18.94 -16.50 -10.99
CA HIS A 186 -19.01 -16.22 -9.56
C HIS A 186 -17.75 -16.62 -8.77
N SER A 187 -16.65 -17.03 -9.42
CA SER A 187 -15.42 -17.43 -8.75
C SER A 187 -14.38 -16.31 -8.60
N LEU A 188 -13.48 -16.47 -7.63
CA LEU A 188 -12.28 -15.65 -7.48
C LEU A 188 -11.44 -15.69 -8.75
N ASP A 189 -11.25 -16.86 -9.36
CA ASP A 189 -10.46 -16.99 -10.59
C ASP A 189 -11.02 -16.12 -11.72
N TYR A 190 -12.34 -16.06 -11.88
CA TYR A 190 -12.97 -15.18 -12.87
C TYR A 190 -12.72 -13.72 -12.56
N LEU A 191 -12.87 -13.29 -11.30
CA LEU A 191 -12.59 -11.92 -10.88
C LEU A 191 -11.15 -11.51 -11.15
N LEU A 192 -10.18 -12.33 -10.74
CA LEU A 192 -8.76 -12.03 -10.93
C LEU A 192 -8.39 -11.91 -12.40
N ARG A 193 -8.93 -12.81 -13.25
CA ARG A 193 -8.70 -12.80 -14.70
C ARG A 193 -9.34 -11.62 -15.41
N SER A 194 -10.56 -11.26 -15.03
CA SER A 194 -11.33 -10.22 -15.71
C SER A 194 -10.93 -8.80 -15.29
N ARG A 195 -10.50 -8.61 -14.04
CA ARG A 195 -10.20 -7.28 -13.50
C ARG A 195 -8.71 -6.94 -13.43
N TYR A 196 -7.83 -7.92 -13.17
CA TYR A 196 -6.43 -7.61 -12.80
C TYR A 196 -5.37 -8.28 -13.68
N ALA A 197 -5.71 -9.35 -14.40
CA ALA A 197 -4.77 -10.01 -15.30
C ALA A 197 -4.68 -9.28 -16.65
N ARG A 198 -3.46 -9.18 -17.22
CA ARG A 198 -3.31 -8.70 -18.61
C ARG A 198 -3.80 -9.74 -19.62
N ASN A 199 -3.66 -11.03 -19.28
CA ASN A 199 -4.21 -12.14 -20.04
C ASN A 199 -5.30 -12.85 -19.23
N CYS A 200 -6.55 -12.71 -19.67
CA CYS A 200 -7.73 -13.26 -19.00
C CYS A 200 -7.93 -14.78 -19.23
N ASP A 201 -7.26 -15.37 -20.22
CA ASP A 201 -7.41 -16.80 -20.56
C ASP A 201 -6.47 -17.72 -19.77
N THR A 202 -5.80 -17.20 -18.73
CA THR A 202 -4.89 -17.99 -17.89
C THR A 202 -5.31 -17.93 -16.42
N LYS A 203 -5.28 -19.09 -15.73
CA LYS A 203 -5.67 -19.21 -14.31
C LYS A 203 -4.83 -18.32 -13.40
N GLN A 204 -5.49 -17.64 -12.47
CA GLN A 204 -4.89 -16.68 -11.55
C GLN A 204 -5.10 -17.02 -10.09
N ALA A 205 -6.25 -17.62 -9.72
CA ALA A 205 -6.55 -18.00 -8.33
C ALA A 205 -5.79 -19.26 -7.87
N VAL A 206 -4.48 -19.29 -8.13
CA VAL A 206 -3.60 -20.37 -7.73
C VAL A 206 -3.24 -20.28 -6.25
N GLN A 207 -2.75 -21.40 -5.71
CA GLN A 207 -2.40 -21.54 -4.29
C GLN A 207 -1.57 -20.36 -3.75
N ALA A 208 -0.52 -19.94 -4.47
CA ALA A 208 0.33 -18.82 -4.08
C ALA A 208 -0.43 -17.48 -3.94
N VAL A 209 -1.38 -17.19 -4.85
CA VAL A 209 -2.19 -15.97 -4.78
C VAL A 209 -3.15 -16.03 -3.59
N VAL A 210 -3.71 -17.20 -3.31
CA VAL A 210 -4.58 -17.39 -2.14
C VAL A 210 -3.80 -17.30 -0.83
N ASP A 211 -2.58 -17.86 -0.77
CA ASP A 211 -1.69 -17.73 0.38
C ASP A 211 -1.33 -16.26 0.62
N ASP A 212 -0.99 -15.52 -0.44
CA ASP A 212 -0.70 -14.08 -0.36
C ASP A 212 -1.93 -13.27 0.11
N LEU A 213 -3.14 -13.61 -0.37
CA LEU A 213 -4.39 -12.98 0.09
C LEU A 213 -4.63 -13.21 1.59
N VAL A 214 -4.44 -14.44 2.07
CA VAL A 214 -4.61 -14.77 3.50
C VAL A 214 -3.56 -14.08 4.35
N ALA A 215 -2.32 -13.97 3.86
CA ALA A 215 -1.24 -13.30 4.57
C ALA A 215 -1.51 -11.81 4.82
N THR A 216 -2.45 -11.19 4.08
CA THR A 216 -2.88 -9.81 4.33
C THR A 216 -3.75 -9.66 5.59
N GLY A 217 -4.35 -10.75 6.09
CA GLY A 217 -5.31 -10.71 7.19
C GLY A 217 -6.71 -10.21 6.81
N LEU A 218 -6.91 -9.74 5.56
CA LEU A 218 -8.22 -9.29 5.05
C LEU A 218 -9.11 -10.45 4.58
N PHE A 219 -8.50 -11.61 4.33
CA PHE A 219 -9.16 -12.78 3.77
C PHE A 219 -8.82 -14.05 4.55
N ALA A 220 -9.77 -14.99 4.59
CA ALA A 220 -9.59 -16.32 5.15
C ALA A 220 -9.98 -17.42 4.15
N ARG A 221 -9.28 -18.56 4.23
CA ARG A 221 -9.73 -19.78 3.55
C ARG A 221 -10.98 -20.32 4.21
N SER A 222 -11.90 -20.78 3.41
CA SER A 222 -13.16 -21.36 3.86
C SER A 222 -13.60 -22.48 2.91
N ARG A 223 -14.76 -23.06 3.20
CA ARG A 223 -15.50 -23.92 2.29
C ARG A 223 -16.95 -23.46 2.23
N MET A 224 -17.52 -23.47 1.03
CA MET A 224 -18.92 -23.12 0.81
C MET A 224 -19.56 -24.08 -0.20
N ASP A 225 -20.88 -24.15 -0.18
CA ASP A 225 -21.62 -24.81 -1.26
C ASP A 225 -21.60 -23.93 -2.51
N ASP A 226 -21.12 -24.49 -3.63
CA ASP A 226 -21.10 -23.80 -4.90
C ASP A 226 -22.53 -23.42 -5.32
N PRO A 227 -22.83 -22.13 -5.58
CA PRO A 227 -24.18 -21.66 -5.86
C PRO A 227 -24.87 -22.30 -7.06
N GLN A 228 -24.10 -22.88 -7.98
CA GLN A 228 -24.63 -23.48 -9.21
C GLN A 228 -24.72 -25.01 -9.12
N THR A 229 -23.76 -25.65 -8.45
CA THR A 229 -23.66 -27.12 -8.41
C THR A 229 -24.09 -27.73 -7.08
N GLY A 230 -24.22 -26.92 -6.02
CA GLY A 230 -24.56 -27.36 -4.65
C GLY A 230 -23.50 -28.25 -4.00
N ARG A 231 -22.29 -28.32 -4.58
CA ARG A 231 -21.16 -29.10 -4.04
C ARG A 231 -20.32 -28.23 -3.14
N GLU A 232 -19.87 -28.80 -2.02
CA GLU A 232 -18.88 -28.16 -1.17
C GLU A 232 -17.56 -27.96 -1.94
N VAL A 233 -17.07 -26.73 -1.97
CA VAL A 233 -15.86 -26.31 -2.70
C VAL A 233 -15.04 -25.35 -1.86
N ASP A 234 -13.74 -25.27 -2.17
CA ASP A 234 -12.87 -24.29 -1.53
C ASP A 234 -13.27 -22.86 -1.93
N SER A 235 -13.33 -22.00 -0.93
CA SER A 235 -13.74 -20.60 -1.03
C SER A 235 -12.75 -19.69 -0.30
N ILE A 236 -12.87 -18.40 -0.61
CA ILE A 236 -12.21 -17.33 0.12
C ILE A 236 -13.28 -16.40 0.69
N LYS A 237 -13.10 -16.02 1.96
CA LYS A 237 -14.05 -15.22 2.73
C LYS A 237 -13.39 -13.93 3.22
N LEU A 238 -14.12 -12.83 3.19
CA LEU A 238 -13.71 -11.58 3.85
C LEU A 238 -13.78 -11.72 5.38
N VAL A 239 -12.75 -11.21 6.06
CA VAL A 239 -12.62 -11.23 7.53
C VAL A 239 -13.22 -9.97 8.16
#